data_AF-A0A238L8H7-F1
#
_entry.id   AF-A0A238L8H7-F1
#
_cell.length_a   1.000
_cell.length_b   1.000
_cell.length_c   1.000
_cell.angle_alpha   90.00
_cell.angle_beta   90.00
_cell.angle_gamma   90.00
#
_symmetry.space_group_name_H-M   'P 1'
#
loop_
_entity.id
_entity.type
_entity.pdbx_description
1 polymer ?
#
loop_
_entity_poly.entity_id
_entity_poly.type
_entity_poly.pdbx_seq_one_letter_code
_entity_poly.pdbx_strand_id
1 'polypeptide(L)'
;MPGGQQVALGAALGAAMLCALATAAPATPVAYACDLIRDAETLRLTFDIDPVSFAPAVDPNDPPRRQVSHVALGNDRFEAEAVLTEDGTRGFWSPERDLMLTLPRTGRVRLSDGADADWRGECKER
;
A
#
# COMPACT_ATOMS: atom_id res chain seq x y z
N MET A 1 -5.61 -5.74 67.03
CA MET A 1 -5.22 -7.13 66.68
C MET A 1 -5.85 -8.03 67.74
N PRO A 2 -6.46 -9.20 67.45
CA PRO A 2 -6.67 -9.97 66.19
C PRO A 2 -8.15 -9.85 65.73
N GLY A 3 -8.70 -10.43 64.65
CA GLY A 3 -8.35 -11.51 63.73
C GLY A 3 -9.64 -12.29 63.40
N GLY A 4 -9.77 -12.84 62.19
CA GLY A 4 -10.82 -13.82 61.84
C GLY A 4 -11.88 -13.27 60.88
N GLN A 5 -11.65 -13.30 59.56
CA GLN A 5 -11.93 -14.43 58.66
C GLN A 5 -13.42 -14.49 58.27
N GLN A 6 -13.75 -13.93 57.09
CA GLN A 6 -14.99 -14.22 56.39
C GLN A 6 -14.72 -15.16 55.21
N VAL A 7 -15.55 -16.18 55.19
CA VAL A 7 -15.51 -17.40 54.38
C VAL A 7 -15.93 -17.09 52.95
N ALA A 8 -15.28 -17.79 52.03
CA ALA A 8 -15.48 -17.75 50.59
C ALA A 8 -16.93 -17.97 50.16
N LEU A 9 -17.43 -17.09 49.28
CA LEU A 9 -18.47 -17.43 48.32
C LEU A 9 -17.80 -17.64 46.96
N GLY A 10 -17.74 -18.89 46.53
CA GLY A 10 -17.44 -19.24 45.15
C GLY A 10 -18.68 -19.07 44.29
N ALA A 11 -18.52 -18.37 43.16
CA ALA A 11 -19.30 -18.60 41.96
C ALA A 11 -18.41 -18.24 40.76
N ALA A 12 -18.06 -19.27 40.00
CA ALA A 12 -17.25 -19.21 38.80
C ALA A 12 -18.02 -18.64 37.62
N LEU A 13 -17.25 -18.28 36.58
CA LEU A 13 -17.61 -18.16 35.16
C LEU A 13 -18.25 -16.84 34.72
N GLY A 14 -17.48 -16.10 33.90
CA GLY A 14 -18.01 -14.99 33.10
C GLY A 14 -16.92 -14.13 32.48
N ALA A 15 -15.92 -14.74 31.83
CA ALA A 15 -14.99 -14.02 30.97
C ALA A 15 -15.75 -13.48 29.75
N ALA A 16 -16.36 -12.30 29.87
CA ALA A 16 -16.84 -11.55 28.73
C ALA A 16 -15.64 -10.90 28.05
N MET A 17 -14.96 -11.68 27.19
CA MET A 17 -14.15 -11.14 26.11
C MET A 17 -15.06 -10.24 25.27
N LEU A 18 -15.03 -8.93 25.56
CA LEU A 18 -15.42 -7.94 24.58
C LEU A 18 -14.35 -7.98 23.50
N CYS A 19 -14.58 -8.83 22.50
CA CYS A 19 -13.89 -8.77 21.22
C CYS A 19 -13.99 -7.32 20.76
N ALA A 20 -12.86 -6.63 20.80
CA ALA A 20 -12.66 -5.36 20.14
C ALA A 20 -13.10 -5.56 18.70
N LEU A 21 -14.26 -4.97 18.36
CA LEU A 21 -14.66 -4.73 16.99
C LEU A 21 -13.63 -3.76 16.42
N ALA A 22 -12.49 -4.31 15.99
CA ALA A 22 -11.55 -3.60 15.15
C ALA A 22 -12.29 -3.33 13.84
N THR A 23 -12.95 -2.18 13.79
CA THR A 23 -13.43 -1.60 12.54
C THR A 23 -12.18 -1.38 11.69
N ALA A 24 -11.87 -2.34 10.82
CA ALA A 24 -10.92 -2.14 9.75
C ALA A 24 -11.49 -1.01 8.88
N ALA A 25 -10.98 0.21 9.06
CA ALA A 25 -11.28 1.30 8.16
C ALA A 25 -10.86 0.84 6.75
N PRO A 26 -11.66 1.12 5.70
CA PRO A 26 -11.22 0.85 4.34
C PRO A 26 -9.88 1.55 4.14
N ALA A 27 -8.84 0.80 3.78
CA ALA A 27 -7.55 1.39 3.49
C ALA A 27 -7.72 2.24 2.22
N THR A 28 -7.68 3.55 2.38
CA THR A 28 -7.69 4.51 1.27
C THR A 28 -6.49 4.25 0.35
N PRO A 29 -6.61 4.45 -0.97
CA PRO A 29 -5.46 4.44 -1.86
C PRO A 29 -4.33 5.31 -1.31
N VAL A 30 -3.12 4.78 -1.33
CA VAL A 30 -1.92 5.45 -0.86
C VAL A 30 -1.25 6.13 -2.04
N ALA A 31 -1.13 7.45 -1.97
CA ALA A 31 -0.54 8.24 -3.04
C ALA A 31 0.95 8.48 -2.80
N TYR A 32 1.72 8.49 -3.89
CA TYR A 32 3.15 8.75 -3.92
C TYR A 32 3.45 9.92 -4.84
N ALA A 33 4.30 10.84 -4.40
CA ALA A 33 4.84 11.91 -5.21
C ALA A 33 6.35 11.71 -5.38
N CYS A 34 6.81 11.65 -6.61
CA CYS A 34 8.19 11.34 -6.96
C CYS A 34 8.85 12.51 -7.69
N ASP A 35 10.08 12.81 -7.28
CA ASP A 35 11.00 13.69 -7.99
C ASP A 35 12.13 12.81 -8.55
N LEU A 36 12.21 12.73 -9.87
CA LEU A 36 13.10 11.86 -10.62
C LEU A 36 14.08 12.67 -11.46
N ILE A 37 15.30 12.16 -11.63
CA ILE A 37 16.36 12.77 -12.41
C ILE A 37 16.94 11.75 -13.38
N ARG A 38 17.21 12.19 -14.60
CA ARG A 38 18.03 11.50 -15.61
C ARG A 38 18.92 12.54 -16.26
N ASP A 39 20.23 12.33 -16.20
CA ASP A 39 21.23 13.31 -16.63
C ASP A 39 21.01 14.70 -16.00
N ALA A 40 20.62 15.70 -16.80
CA ALA A 40 20.30 17.06 -16.34
C ALA A 40 18.79 17.37 -16.33
N GLU A 41 17.95 16.38 -16.63
CA GLU A 41 16.50 16.53 -16.71
C GLU A 41 15.83 16.11 -15.40
N THR A 42 14.73 16.78 -15.06
CA THR A 42 13.91 16.45 -13.89
C THR A 42 12.50 16.10 -14.33
N LEU A 43 11.96 15.02 -13.79
CA LEU A 43 10.62 14.53 -14.03
C LEU A 43 9.86 14.45 -12.70
N ARG A 44 8.66 15.02 -12.66
CA ARG A 44 7.75 14.90 -11.52
C ARG A 44 6.57 14.02 -11.89
N LEU A 45 6.27 13.08 -11.00
CA LEU A 45 5.19 12.12 -11.21
C LEU A 45 4.49 11.83 -9.88
N THR A 46 3.18 11.63 -9.95
CA THR A 46 2.41 11.06 -8.84
C THR A 46 1.73 9.78 -9.29
N PHE A 47 1.62 8.80 -8.40
CA PHE A 47 0.82 7.60 -8.63
C PHE A 47 0.17 7.14 -7.32
N ASP A 48 -0.87 6.32 -7.41
CA ASP A 48 -1.51 5.71 -6.23
C ASP A 48 -1.45 4.18 -6.26
N ILE A 49 -1.61 3.56 -5.09
CA ILE A 49 -1.81 2.13 -4.93
C ILE A 49 -2.96 1.92 -3.96
N ASP A 50 -3.98 1.18 -4.38
CA ASP A 50 -4.99 0.65 -3.46
C ASP A 50 -4.54 -0.71 -2.92
N PRO A 51 -4.06 -0.81 -1.66
CA PRO A 51 -3.61 -2.08 -1.09
C PRO A 51 -4.74 -3.11 -0.95
N VAL A 52 -6.01 -2.67 -0.92
CA VAL A 52 -7.16 -3.58 -0.86
C VAL A 52 -7.31 -4.36 -2.17
N SER A 53 -6.84 -3.82 -3.29
CA SER A 53 -6.86 -4.52 -4.58
C SER A 53 -5.91 -5.73 -4.63
N PHE A 54 -4.95 -5.80 -3.71
CA PHE A 54 -3.99 -6.90 -3.57
C PHE A 54 -4.36 -7.90 -2.47
N ALA A 55 -5.45 -7.65 -1.73
CA ALA A 55 -5.89 -8.56 -0.69
C ALA A 55 -6.38 -9.90 -1.30
N PRO A 56 -6.12 -11.04 -0.64
CA PRO A 56 -6.68 -12.32 -1.06
C PRO A 56 -8.21 -12.24 -1.17
N ALA A 57 -8.78 -12.97 -2.15
CA ALA A 57 -10.21 -13.14 -2.24
C ALA A 57 -10.76 -13.78 -0.95
N VAL A 58 -11.85 -13.24 -0.44
CA VAL A 58 -12.51 -13.78 0.77
C VAL A 58 -13.51 -14.84 0.36
N ASP A 59 -14.25 -14.61 -0.72
CA ASP A 59 -15.09 -15.61 -1.38
C ASP A 59 -14.35 -16.17 -2.60
N PRO A 60 -14.28 -17.50 -2.79
CA PRO A 60 -13.72 -18.08 -4.02
C PRO A 60 -14.48 -17.70 -5.31
N ASN A 61 -15.71 -17.17 -5.19
CA ASN A 61 -16.51 -16.65 -6.31
C ASN A 61 -16.36 -15.13 -6.48
N ASP A 62 -15.56 -14.46 -5.65
CA ASP A 62 -15.25 -13.05 -5.85
C ASP A 62 -14.58 -12.87 -7.23
N PRO A 63 -15.02 -11.92 -8.06
CA PRO A 63 -14.32 -11.62 -9.30
C PRO A 63 -12.90 -11.14 -9.00
N PRO A 64 -11.94 -11.38 -9.92
CA PRO A 64 -10.59 -10.82 -9.80
C PRO A 64 -10.65 -9.30 -9.62
N ARG A 65 -9.96 -8.79 -8.60
CA ARG A 65 -9.86 -7.34 -8.35
C ARG A 65 -8.91 -6.74 -9.39
N ARG A 66 -9.33 -5.63 -10.01
CA ARG A 66 -8.43 -4.85 -10.87
C ARG A 66 -7.41 -4.12 -9.99
N GLN A 67 -6.13 -4.28 -10.31
CA GLN A 67 -5.02 -3.58 -9.66
C GLN A 67 -4.71 -2.34 -10.49
N VAL A 68 -5.42 -1.25 -10.22
CA VAL A 68 -5.29 0.00 -10.98
C VAL A 68 -4.47 1.02 -10.18
N SER A 69 -3.55 1.70 -10.86
CA SER A 69 -2.85 2.87 -10.38
C SER A 69 -3.21 4.07 -11.25
N HIS A 70 -3.58 5.19 -10.64
CA HIS A 70 -3.79 6.45 -11.35
C HIS A 70 -2.49 7.24 -11.38
N VAL A 71 -1.93 7.42 -12.56
CA VAL A 71 -0.65 8.10 -12.75
C VAL A 71 -0.88 9.50 -13.29
N ALA A 72 -0.19 10.49 -12.73
CA ALA A 72 -0.05 11.82 -13.29
C ALA A 72 1.43 12.10 -13.58
N LEU A 73 1.75 12.41 -14.83
CA LEU A 73 3.10 12.67 -15.33
C LEU A 73 3.08 14.02 -16.07
N GLY A 74 3.62 15.06 -15.44
CA GLY A 74 3.46 16.43 -15.97
C GLY A 74 1.99 16.83 -16.09
N ASN A 75 1.52 17.08 -17.31
CA ASN A 75 0.11 17.41 -17.60
C ASN A 75 -0.75 16.20 -18.00
N ASP A 76 -0.13 15.04 -18.19
CA ASP A 76 -0.81 13.82 -18.61
C ASP A 76 -1.33 13.04 -17.39
N ARG A 77 -2.50 12.41 -17.55
CA ARG A 77 -3.07 11.45 -16.60
C ARG A 77 -3.50 10.19 -17.31
N PHE A 78 -3.24 9.03 -16.72
CA PHE A 78 -3.60 7.73 -17.27
C PHE A 78 -3.72 6.65 -16.19
N GLU A 79 -4.39 5.56 -16.50
CA GLU A 79 -4.41 4.34 -15.69
C GLU A 79 -3.22 3.44 -16.05
N ALA A 80 -2.63 2.82 -15.04
CA ALA A 80 -1.60 1.80 -15.16
C ALA A 80 -1.93 0.60 -14.27
N GLU A 81 -1.26 -0.52 -14.48
CA GLU A 81 -1.33 -1.65 -13.57
C GLU A 81 -0.54 -1.33 -12.30
N ALA A 82 -1.20 -1.40 -11.14
CA ALA A 82 -0.51 -1.21 -9.86
C ALA A 82 0.39 -2.42 -9.57
N VAL A 83 1.55 -2.16 -8.99
CA VAL A 83 2.50 -3.19 -8.56
C VAL A 83 2.67 -3.09 -7.05
N LEU A 84 2.34 -4.17 -6.34
CA LEU A 84 2.66 -4.35 -4.93
C LEU A 84 3.08 -5.80 -4.72
N THR A 85 4.31 -5.99 -4.25
CA THR A 85 4.93 -7.31 -4.05
C THR A 85 5.13 -7.62 -2.57
N GLU A 86 5.35 -8.89 -2.24
CA GLU A 86 5.53 -9.36 -0.86
C GLU A 86 6.78 -8.75 -0.16
N ASP A 87 7.83 -8.42 -0.92
CA ASP A 87 9.02 -7.73 -0.40
C ASP A 87 8.79 -6.24 -0.13
N GLY A 88 7.59 -5.73 -0.41
CA GLY A 88 7.18 -4.35 -0.21
C GLY A 88 7.60 -3.41 -1.33
N THR A 89 8.01 -3.93 -2.50
CA THR A 89 8.17 -3.10 -3.69
C THR A 89 6.81 -2.61 -4.17
N ARG A 90 6.76 -1.33 -4.51
CA ARG A 90 5.57 -0.59 -4.94
C ARG A 90 5.82 0.04 -6.29
N GLY A 91 4.79 0.24 -7.09
CA GLY A 91 4.93 1.00 -8.32
C GLY A 91 3.77 0.79 -9.28
N PHE A 92 4.07 0.97 -10.56
CA PHE A 92 3.11 0.70 -11.63
C PHE A 92 3.81 0.24 -12.91
N TRP A 93 3.06 -0.43 -13.76
CA TRP A 93 3.44 -0.81 -15.11
C TRP A 93 2.40 -0.32 -16.12
N SER A 94 2.85 0.34 -17.19
CA SER A 94 2.00 0.77 -18.30
C SER A 94 2.59 0.25 -19.61
N PRO A 95 2.11 -0.90 -20.12
CA PRO A 95 2.61 -1.45 -21.38
C PRO A 95 2.33 -0.55 -22.58
N GLU A 96 1.20 0.17 -22.56
CA GLU A 96 0.83 1.10 -23.65
C GLU A 96 1.79 2.29 -23.79
N ARG A 97 2.49 2.64 -22.71
CA ARG A 97 3.44 3.76 -22.66
C ARG A 97 4.89 3.32 -22.47
N ASP A 98 5.14 2.02 -22.41
CA ASP A 98 6.43 1.42 -22.06
C ASP A 98 7.05 2.00 -20.76
N LEU A 99 6.21 2.25 -19.75
CA LEU A 99 6.63 2.80 -18.47
C LEU A 99 6.59 1.72 -17.38
N MET A 100 7.67 1.61 -16.61
CA MET A 100 7.74 0.77 -15.41
C MET A 100 8.39 1.56 -14.28
N LEU A 101 7.63 1.84 -13.23
CA LEU A 101 8.16 2.44 -12.00
C LEU A 101 8.26 1.38 -10.92
N THR A 102 9.42 1.30 -10.28
CA THR A 102 9.64 0.50 -9.07
C THR A 102 10.18 1.37 -7.94
N LEU A 103 9.48 1.35 -6.82
CA LEU A 103 9.83 1.94 -5.54
C LEU A 103 10.02 0.80 -4.55
N PRO A 104 11.25 0.28 -4.38
CA PRO A 104 11.55 -0.70 -3.36
C PRO A 104 11.30 -0.11 -1.98
N ARG A 105 11.02 -0.97 -1.00
CA ARG A 105 10.91 -0.58 0.42
C ARG A 105 12.15 0.17 0.94
N THR A 106 13.31 -0.05 0.34
CA THR A 106 14.58 0.60 0.68
C THR A 106 14.66 2.07 0.24
N GLY A 107 13.76 2.53 -0.64
CA GLY A 107 13.44 3.95 -0.82
C GLY A 107 13.83 4.59 -2.16
N ARG A 108 14.82 4.08 -2.88
CA ARG A 108 15.22 4.68 -4.17
C ARG A 108 14.35 4.20 -5.31
N VAL A 109 13.59 5.12 -5.90
CA VAL A 109 12.72 4.84 -7.05
C VAL A 109 13.53 4.76 -8.34
N ARG A 110 13.10 3.87 -9.22
CA ARG A 110 13.55 3.73 -10.61
C ARG A 110 12.33 3.80 -11.52
N LEU A 111 12.41 4.58 -12.59
CA LEU A 111 11.44 4.57 -13.68
C LEU A 111 12.17 4.29 -14.99
N SER A 112 11.74 3.24 -15.69
CA SER A 112 12.18 2.91 -17.04
C SER A 112 11.10 3.35 -18.03
N ASP A 113 11.51 3.95 -19.15
CA ASP A 113 10.64 4.50 -20.20
C ASP A 113 11.04 4.03 -21.61
N GLY A 114 11.63 2.84 -21.72
CA GLY A 114 12.17 2.28 -22.95
C GLY A 114 13.52 2.87 -23.40
N ALA A 115 14.01 3.94 -22.75
CA ALA A 115 15.34 4.49 -23.01
C ALA A 115 16.45 3.64 -22.36
N ASP A 116 17.68 3.83 -22.84
CA ASP A 116 18.87 3.12 -22.32
C ASP A 116 19.18 3.45 -20.84
N ALA A 117 18.76 4.63 -20.37
CA ALA A 117 19.02 5.12 -19.02
C ALA A 117 17.71 5.37 -18.26
N ASP A 118 17.66 4.85 -17.04
CA ASP A 118 16.52 5.02 -16.14
C ASP A 118 16.52 6.38 -15.46
N TRP A 119 15.31 6.85 -15.19
CA TRP A 119 15.03 7.88 -14.22
C TRP A 119 15.23 7.34 -12.80
N ARG A 120 15.86 8.15 -11.93
CA ARG A 120 16.11 7.76 -10.53
C ARG A 120 15.83 8.93 -9.60
N GLY A 121 15.40 8.62 -8.38
CA GLY A 121 15.17 9.66 -7.39
C GLY A 121 14.53 9.15 -6.13
N GLU A 122 13.61 9.93 -5.60
CA GLU A 122 12.90 9.65 -4.35
C GLU A 122 11.40 9.85 -4.53
N CYS A 123 10.62 9.06 -3.80
CA CYS A 123 9.19 9.25 -3.68
C CYS A 123 8.82 9.49 -2.22
N LYS A 124 7.78 10.30 -2.01
CA LYS A 124 7.18 10.54 -0.69
C LYS A 124 5.73 10.12 -0.74
N GLU A 125 5.33 9.36 0.28
CA GLU A 125 3.91 9.09 0.55
C GLU A 125 3.18 10.41 0.89
N ARG A 126 1.92 10.53 0.48
CA ARG A 126 1.12 11.76 0.57
C ARG A 126 -0.16 11.57 1.35
#